data_AF-A0A929H6A0-F1
#
_entry.id   AF-A0A929H6A0-F1
#
_cell.length_a   1.000
_cell.length_b   1.000
_cell.length_c   1.000
_cell.angle_alpha   90.00
_cell.angle_beta   90.00
_cell.angle_gamma   90.00
#
_symmetry.space_group_name_H-M   'P 1'
#
loop_
_entity.id
_entity.type
_entity.pdbx_description
1 polymer ?
#
loop_
_entity_poly.entity_id
_entity_poly.type
_entity_poly.pdbx_seq_one_letter_code
_entity_poly.pdbx_strand_id
1 'polypeptide(L)'
;MKISDLGEFRLIDLIHNIADTFRDPQQPAWQQLVVGIGDDVAAWQGNNHIQLATTDSLVEDVHFDLSTVTWEELGWKALAVNLSDIAAMGGIPLYALVSLASPGDTAVESVSSFCRSMASLAAEFGVAIVGGNLAASSHLVITVTVLGRSIEQAILRRSTANPGDRIAVTGYLGSSSAGLEMLKGGLGLDTETAAMLRRAHLQPTPRVKEGQVLVDKGVKAAIDISDG
;
A
#
# COMPACT_ATOMS: atom_id res chain seq x y z
N MET A 1 18.32 -3.10 24.02
CA MET A 1 17.11 -3.56 23.33
C MET A 1 17.27 -3.25 21.85
N LYS A 2 17.04 -4.23 20.99
CA LYS A 2 17.07 -4.11 19.53
C LYS A 2 15.64 -4.08 18.98
N ILE A 3 15.46 -3.71 17.71
CA ILE A 3 14.15 -3.75 17.03
C ILE A 3 13.52 -5.14 17.11
N SER A 4 14.32 -6.20 16.94
CA SER A 4 13.89 -7.60 17.08
C SER A 4 13.28 -7.94 18.44
N ASP A 5 13.69 -7.25 19.51
CA ASP A 5 13.21 -7.50 20.87
C ASP A 5 11.87 -6.77 21.12
N LEU A 6 11.65 -5.66 20.41
CA LEU A 6 10.47 -4.81 20.56
C LEU A 6 9.33 -5.31 19.67
N GLY A 7 9.61 -5.73 18.45
CA GLY A 7 8.59 -6.05 17.46
C GLY A 7 7.97 -4.78 16.84
N GLU A 8 7.31 -4.97 15.71
CA GLU A 8 6.86 -3.89 14.83
C GLU A 8 5.86 -2.94 15.48
N PHE A 9 4.72 -3.45 15.96
CA PHE A 9 3.65 -2.60 16.52
C PHE A 9 4.15 -1.74 17.69
N ARG A 10 4.97 -2.31 18.59
CA ARG A 10 5.55 -1.56 19.70
C ARG A 10 6.60 -0.54 19.24
N LEU A 11 7.29 -0.78 18.13
CA LEU A 11 8.18 0.19 17.52
C LEU A 11 7.39 1.35 16.88
N ILE A 12 6.26 1.06 16.23
CA ILE A 12 5.35 2.08 15.71
C ILE A 12 4.81 2.95 16.86
N ASP A 13 4.38 2.34 17.97
CA ASP A 13 3.94 3.06 19.17
C ASP A 13 5.05 3.96 19.73
N LEU A 14 6.29 3.46 19.77
CA LEU A 14 7.45 4.26 20.21
C LEU A 14 7.66 5.47 19.29
N ILE A 15 7.63 5.29 17.96
CA ILE A 15 7.78 6.37 16.99
C ILE A 15 6.65 7.40 17.14
N HIS A 16 5.41 6.92 17.28
CA HIS A 16 4.24 7.77 17.51
C HIS A 16 4.41 8.63 18.78
N ASN A 17 4.77 8.02 19.91
CA ASN A 17 4.96 8.72 21.17
C ASN A 17 6.09 9.75 21.12
N ILE A 18 7.19 9.42 20.44
CA ILE A 18 8.30 10.37 20.23
C ILE A 18 7.81 11.55 19.38
N ALA A 19 7.12 11.30 18.27
CA ALA A 19 6.62 12.35 17.39
C ALA A 19 5.61 13.27 18.10
N ASP A 20 4.69 12.70 18.89
CA ASP A 20 3.67 13.45 19.63
C ASP A 20 4.28 14.34 20.74
N THR A 21 5.43 13.96 21.29
CA THR A 21 6.18 14.80 22.26
C THR A 21 6.57 16.17 21.66
N PHE A 22 6.76 16.24 20.34
CA PHE A 22 7.12 17.47 19.63
C PHE A 22 5.93 18.16 18.94
N ARG A 23 4.70 17.72 19.24
CA ARG A 23 3.49 18.32 18.66
C ARG A 23 3.32 19.75 19.16
N ASP A 24 3.11 20.67 18.22
CA ASP A 24 2.80 22.07 18.51
C ASP A 24 1.41 22.44 17.98
N PRO A 25 0.38 22.52 18.84
CA PRO A 25 -0.99 22.81 18.40
C PRO A 25 -1.16 24.21 17.81
N GLN A 26 -0.16 25.10 17.90
CA GLN A 26 -0.19 26.41 17.25
C GLN A 26 0.25 26.37 15.79
N GLN A 27 0.91 25.28 15.33
CA GLN A 27 1.33 25.18 13.92
C GLN A 27 0.21 24.67 13.02
N PRO A 28 0.04 25.25 11.82
CA PRO A 28 -1.00 24.82 10.88
C PRO A 28 -0.96 23.32 10.53
N ALA A 29 0.23 22.73 10.40
CA ALA A 29 0.37 21.32 10.06
C ALA A 29 -0.28 20.40 11.11
N TRP A 30 -0.14 20.71 12.40
CA TRP A 30 -0.73 19.95 13.50
C TRP A 30 -2.24 20.22 13.66
N GLN A 31 -2.71 21.40 13.27
CA GLN A 31 -4.13 21.76 13.28
C GLN A 31 -4.90 21.10 12.12
N GLN A 32 -4.23 20.90 10.98
CA GLN A 32 -4.83 20.29 9.78
C GLN A 32 -4.77 18.77 9.80
N LEU A 33 -3.95 18.14 10.65
CA LEU A 33 -3.83 16.69 10.73
C LEU A 33 -5.15 16.05 11.20
N VAL A 34 -5.76 15.23 10.34
CA VAL A 34 -7.01 14.52 10.60
C VAL A 34 -6.73 13.10 11.08
N VAL A 35 -5.77 12.43 10.45
CA VAL A 35 -5.31 11.08 10.79
C VAL A 35 -3.78 11.06 10.76
N GLY A 36 -3.17 10.66 11.88
CA GLY A 36 -1.73 10.52 12.05
C GLY A 36 -1.27 9.07 11.90
N ILE A 37 -0.15 8.73 12.56
CA ILE A 37 0.36 7.35 12.61
C ILE A 37 -0.69 6.41 13.23
N GLY A 38 -0.95 5.27 12.58
CA GLY A 38 -1.81 4.19 13.09
C GLY A 38 -3.02 3.81 12.23
N ASP A 39 -3.25 4.48 11.11
CA ASP A 39 -4.28 4.15 10.11
C ASP A 39 -3.63 3.78 8.76
N ASP A 40 -4.42 3.35 7.78
CA ASP A 40 -3.90 2.95 6.44
C ASP A 40 -3.17 4.09 5.72
N VAL A 41 -3.59 5.34 5.96
CA VAL A 41 -2.96 6.53 5.37
C VAL A 41 -2.86 7.64 6.39
N ALA A 42 -1.84 8.50 6.25
CA ALA A 42 -1.87 9.81 6.89
C ALA A 42 -2.87 10.71 6.15
N ALA A 43 -3.66 11.48 6.88
CA ALA A 43 -4.68 12.36 6.30
C ALA A 43 -4.67 13.74 6.92
N TRP A 44 -4.76 14.79 6.10
CA TRP A 44 -4.80 16.17 6.57
C TRP A 44 -5.72 17.05 5.73
N GLN A 45 -6.22 18.12 6.33
CA GLN A 45 -7.11 19.06 5.69
C GLN A 45 -6.39 19.82 4.57
N GLY A 46 -6.84 19.61 3.34
CA GLY A 46 -6.57 20.52 2.22
C GLY A 46 -7.72 21.51 2.03
N ASN A 47 -7.63 22.36 1.01
CA ASN A 47 -8.60 23.44 0.79
C ASN A 47 -10.06 22.92 0.67
N ASN A 48 -10.30 22.00 -0.26
CA ASN A 48 -11.64 21.48 -0.55
C ASN A 48 -11.80 19.99 -0.24
N HIS A 49 -10.69 19.31 0.09
CA HIS A 49 -10.62 17.88 0.30
C HIS A 49 -9.62 17.55 1.40
N ILE A 50 -9.85 16.44 2.09
CA ILE A 50 -8.82 15.79 2.91
C ILE A 50 -7.79 15.17 1.95
N GLN A 51 -6.52 15.52 2.12
CA GLN A 51 -5.38 14.91 1.43
C GLN A 51 -5.01 13.59 2.13
N LEU A 52 -4.56 12.62 1.35
CA LEU A 52 -4.17 11.29 1.82
C LEU A 52 -2.76 10.98 1.34
N ALA A 53 -1.96 10.33 2.19
CA ALA A 53 -0.66 9.80 1.81
C ALA A 53 -0.39 8.46 2.47
N THR A 54 0.09 7.51 1.67
CA THR A 54 0.68 6.26 2.15
C THR A 54 2.06 6.07 1.55
N THR A 55 2.87 5.24 2.19
CA THR A 55 4.12 4.75 1.64
C THR A 55 4.35 3.31 2.08
N ASP A 56 4.80 2.48 1.15
CA ASP A 56 5.14 1.08 1.40
C ASP A 56 6.44 0.70 0.67
N SER A 57 7.17 -0.28 1.21
CA SER A 57 8.44 -0.75 0.70
C SER A 57 8.44 -2.26 0.45
N LEU A 58 8.82 -2.66 -0.76
CA LEU A 58 9.15 -4.04 -1.11
C LEU A 58 10.67 -4.19 -1.10
N VAL A 59 11.15 -5.07 -0.22
CA VAL A 59 12.57 -5.40 -0.02
C VAL A 59 12.81 -6.82 -0.52
N GLU A 60 13.82 -6.99 -1.39
CA GLU A 60 14.30 -8.30 -1.85
C GLU A 60 14.65 -9.23 -0.67
N ASP A 61 14.39 -10.52 -0.81
CA ASP A 61 14.54 -11.57 0.22
C ASP A 61 13.62 -11.44 1.45
N VAL A 62 12.82 -10.37 1.53
CA VAL A 62 11.81 -10.18 2.58
C VAL A 62 10.40 -10.27 1.99
N HIS A 63 10.14 -9.50 0.93
CA HIS A 63 8.81 -9.36 0.32
C HIS A 63 8.69 -10.05 -1.04
N PHE A 64 9.82 -10.30 -1.71
CA PHE A 64 9.88 -10.97 -3.00
C PHE A 64 11.23 -11.64 -3.25
N ASP A 65 11.26 -12.54 -4.22
CA ASP A 65 12.44 -13.24 -4.71
C ASP A 65 12.42 -13.21 -6.25
N LEU A 66 13.46 -12.66 -6.88
CA LEU A 66 13.56 -12.53 -8.35
C LEU A 66 13.68 -13.88 -9.08
N SER A 67 13.93 -14.99 -8.37
CA SER A 67 13.86 -16.35 -8.93
C SER A 67 12.42 -16.82 -9.15
N THR A 68 11.44 -16.21 -8.45
CA THR A 68 10.02 -16.60 -8.50
C THR A 68 9.11 -15.51 -9.06
N VAL A 69 9.55 -14.25 -9.04
CA VAL A 69 8.76 -13.07 -9.44
C VAL A 69 9.41 -12.33 -10.60
N THR A 70 8.60 -11.89 -11.57
CA THR A 70 9.08 -11.07 -12.69
C THR A 70 9.10 -9.58 -12.32
N TRP A 71 9.92 -8.80 -13.02
CA TRP A 71 9.94 -7.34 -12.85
C TRP A 71 8.60 -6.67 -13.16
N GLU A 72 7.83 -7.23 -14.10
CA GLU A 72 6.49 -6.75 -14.44
C GLU A 72 5.52 -6.97 -13.26
N GLU A 73 5.56 -8.15 -12.64
CA GLU A 73 4.77 -8.45 -11.44
C GLU A 73 5.17 -7.57 -10.26
N LEU A 74 6.47 -7.32 -10.05
CA LEU A 74 6.94 -6.38 -9.03
C LEU A 74 6.43 -4.96 -9.29
N GLY A 75 6.47 -4.49 -10.54
CA GLY A 75 5.98 -3.16 -10.90
C GLY A 75 4.50 -2.99 -10.62
N TRP A 76 3.71 -4.02 -10.92
CA TRP A 76 2.29 -4.05 -10.58
C TRP A 76 2.09 -4.03 -9.06
N LYS A 77 2.69 -4.99 -8.34
CA LYS A 77 2.51 -5.17 -6.90
C LYS A 77 2.91 -3.92 -6.11
N ALA A 78 4.05 -3.31 -6.44
CA ALA A 78 4.58 -2.15 -5.73
C ALA A 78 3.61 -0.96 -5.71
N LEU A 79 2.88 -0.72 -6.80
CA LEU A 79 1.84 0.32 -6.82
C LEU A 79 0.53 -0.20 -6.24
N ALA A 80 0.13 -1.44 -6.54
CA ALA A 80 -1.15 -2.00 -6.12
C ALA A 80 -1.34 -1.98 -4.60
N VAL A 81 -0.31 -2.28 -3.81
CA VAL A 81 -0.38 -2.24 -2.34
C VAL A 81 -0.68 -0.83 -1.83
N ASN A 82 0.01 0.20 -2.33
CA ASN A 82 -0.25 1.59 -1.93
C ASN A 82 -1.64 2.08 -2.40
N LEU A 83 -2.13 1.60 -3.55
CA LEU A 83 -3.50 1.90 -3.99
C LEU A 83 -4.55 1.24 -3.10
N SER A 84 -4.22 0.10 -2.47
CA SER A 84 -5.06 -0.58 -1.47
C SER A 84 -5.29 0.30 -0.25
N ASP A 85 -4.25 0.94 0.28
CA ASP A 85 -4.37 1.84 1.44
C ASP A 85 -5.27 3.05 1.14
N ILE A 86 -5.09 3.67 -0.03
CA ILE A 86 -5.96 4.77 -0.46
C ILE A 86 -7.41 4.29 -0.61
N ALA A 87 -7.61 3.08 -1.12
CA ALA A 87 -8.93 2.46 -1.24
C ALA A 87 -9.57 2.18 0.13
N ALA A 88 -8.80 1.70 1.10
CA ALA A 88 -9.25 1.43 2.47
C ALA A 88 -9.83 2.69 3.15
N MET A 89 -9.31 3.86 2.76
CA MET A 89 -9.76 5.16 3.24
C MET A 89 -10.86 5.79 2.38
N GLY A 90 -11.30 5.09 1.32
CA GLY A 90 -12.33 5.55 0.38
C GLY A 90 -11.86 6.69 -0.53
N GLY A 91 -10.55 6.82 -0.71
CA GLY A 91 -9.92 7.92 -1.44
C GLY A 91 -9.90 7.77 -2.96
N ILE A 92 -9.45 8.83 -3.61
CA ILE A 92 -9.08 8.90 -5.02
C ILE A 92 -7.55 9.05 -5.07
N PRO A 93 -6.81 8.05 -5.58
CA PRO A 93 -5.37 8.17 -5.76
C PRO A 93 -5.08 9.13 -6.93
N LEU A 94 -4.01 9.92 -6.83
CA LEU A 94 -3.70 10.97 -7.81
C LEU A 94 -2.25 10.91 -8.30
N TYR A 95 -1.30 10.79 -7.37
CA TYR A 95 0.12 10.91 -7.67
C TYR A 95 0.92 9.79 -7.01
N ALA A 96 1.94 9.30 -7.69
CA ALA A 96 2.89 8.34 -7.15
C ALA A 96 4.34 8.86 -7.28
N LEU A 97 5.14 8.60 -6.25
CA LEU A 97 6.59 8.75 -6.25
C LEU A 97 7.22 7.36 -6.10
N VAL A 98 8.28 7.09 -6.85
CA VAL A 98 8.95 5.77 -6.86
C VAL A 98 10.43 5.93 -6.49
N SER A 99 10.83 5.42 -5.34
CA SER A 99 12.24 5.30 -4.95
C SER A 99 12.73 3.88 -5.21
N LEU A 100 13.73 3.75 -6.07
CA LEU A 100 14.35 2.47 -6.42
C LEU A 100 15.82 2.50 -5.98
N ALA A 101 16.17 1.64 -5.02
CA ALA A 101 17.55 1.34 -4.69
C ALA A 101 17.92 -0.02 -5.29
N SER A 102 18.99 -0.09 -6.08
CA SER A 102 19.34 -1.32 -6.81
C SER A 102 20.84 -1.56 -6.94
N PRO A 103 21.26 -2.82 -7.14
CA PRO A 103 22.60 -3.16 -7.60
C PRO A 103 22.94 -2.48 -8.94
N GLY A 104 24.19 -2.07 -9.11
CA GLY A 104 24.66 -1.36 -10.30
C GLY A 104 24.70 -2.22 -11.57
N ASP A 105 24.64 -3.54 -11.43
CA ASP A 105 24.56 -4.53 -12.51
C ASP A 105 23.11 -4.94 -12.85
N THR A 106 22.11 -4.30 -12.24
CA THR A 106 20.69 -4.49 -12.60
C THR A 106 20.47 -4.09 -14.05
N ALA A 107 19.93 -5.02 -14.85
CA ALA A 107 19.65 -4.75 -16.26
C ALA A 107 18.62 -3.62 -16.44
N VAL A 108 18.89 -2.71 -17.38
CA VAL A 108 18.01 -1.56 -17.67
C VAL A 108 16.65 -2.03 -18.21
N GLU A 109 16.64 -3.12 -18.99
CA GLU A 109 15.44 -3.73 -19.55
C GLU A 109 14.51 -4.25 -18.44
N SER A 110 15.08 -4.76 -17.35
CA SER A 110 14.33 -5.20 -16.17
C SER A 110 13.63 -4.02 -15.48
N VAL A 111 14.37 -2.93 -15.24
CA VAL A 111 13.80 -1.69 -14.68
C VAL A 111 12.76 -1.10 -15.63
N SER A 112 12.98 -1.16 -16.94
CA SER A 112 12.01 -0.70 -17.94
C SER A 112 10.70 -1.49 -17.87
N SER A 113 10.78 -2.82 -17.74
CA SER A 113 9.62 -3.71 -17.63
C SER A 113 8.81 -3.44 -16.35
N PHE A 114 9.52 -3.25 -15.23
CA PHE A 114 8.94 -2.81 -13.96
C PHE A 114 8.19 -1.48 -14.09
N CYS A 115 8.84 -0.45 -14.63
CA CYS A 115 8.22 0.86 -14.81
C CYS A 115 7.02 0.82 -15.76
N ARG A 116 7.07 0.03 -16.84
CA ARG A 116 5.95 -0.12 -17.78
C ARG A 116 4.74 -0.76 -17.13
N SER A 117 4.93 -1.84 -16.39
CA SER A 117 3.84 -2.52 -15.67
C SER A 117 3.21 -1.59 -14.64
N MET A 118 4.04 -0.91 -13.84
CA MET A 118 3.57 0.07 -12.87
C MET A 118 2.79 1.22 -13.52
N ALA A 119 3.31 1.80 -14.61
CA ALA A 119 2.66 2.88 -15.33
C ALA A 119 1.35 2.44 -15.98
N SER A 120 1.25 1.18 -16.44
CA SER A 120 0.01 0.61 -16.94
C SER A 120 -1.07 0.56 -15.86
N LEU A 121 -0.73 0.07 -14.66
CA LEU A 121 -1.67 0.07 -13.53
C LEU A 121 -2.03 1.50 -13.09
N ALA A 122 -1.05 2.41 -13.04
CA ALA A 122 -1.28 3.81 -12.71
C ALA A 122 -2.30 4.45 -13.67
N ALA A 123 -2.17 4.19 -14.98
CA ALA A 123 -3.11 4.69 -15.99
C ALA A 123 -4.53 4.14 -15.80
N GLU A 124 -4.69 2.88 -15.39
CA GLU A 124 -6.01 2.26 -15.11
C GLU A 124 -6.75 3.00 -13.98
N PHE A 125 -6.02 3.46 -12.97
CA PHE A 125 -6.58 4.17 -11.81
C PHE A 125 -6.50 5.70 -11.92
N GLY A 126 -6.04 6.24 -13.06
CA GLY A 126 -5.90 7.68 -13.27
C GLY A 126 -4.81 8.35 -12.42
N VAL A 127 -3.80 7.58 -12.03
CA VAL A 127 -2.67 8.02 -11.20
C VAL A 127 -1.50 8.44 -12.08
N ALA A 128 -0.89 9.58 -11.79
CA ALA A 128 0.33 10.02 -12.44
C ALA A 128 1.57 9.63 -11.60
N ILE A 129 2.55 8.96 -12.22
CA ILE A 129 3.88 8.80 -11.61
C ILE A 129 4.65 10.09 -11.88
N VAL A 130 4.92 10.87 -10.83
CA VAL A 130 5.39 12.26 -10.95
C VAL A 130 6.83 12.49 -10.54
N GLY A 131 7.51 11.46 -10.03
CA GLY A 131 8.89 11.60 -9.59
C GLY A 131 9.36 10.39 -8.80
N GLY A 132 10.51 10.54 -8.16
CA GLY A 132 11.15 9.42 -7.49
C GLY A 132 12.57 9.71 -7.07
N ASN A 133 13.25 8.64 -6.65
CA ASN A 133 14.66 8.65 -6.29
C ASN A 133 15.34 7.38 -6.81
N LEU A 134 16.61 7.49 -7.19
CA LEU A 134 17.45 6.35 -7.54
C LEU A 134 18.65 6.31 -6.59
N ALA A 135 18.97 5.13 -6.07
CA ALA A 135 20.12 4.93 -5.21
C ALA A 135 20.85 3.63 -5.56
N ALA A 136 22.18 3.63 -5.43
CA ALA A 136 22.95 2.40 -5.48
C ALA A 136 22.77 1.62 -4.17
N SER A 137 22.59 0.31 -4.26
CA SER A 137 22.41 -0.59 -3.12
C SER A 137 22.95 -2.00 -3.45
N SER A 138 23.24 -2.81 -2.44
CA SER A 138 23.56 -4.23 -2.64
C SER A 138 22.32 -5.11 -2.82
N HIS A 139 21.14 -4.60 -2.44
CA HIS A 139 19.86 -5.29 -2.55
C HIS A 139 18.85 -4.41 -3.27
N LEU A 140 17.89 -5.03 -3.95
CA LEU A 140 16.77 -4.32 -4.54
C LEU A 140 15.78 -3.89 -3.46
N VAL A 141 15.54 -2.58 -3.36
CA VAL A 141 14.51 -1.98 -2.50
C VAL A 141 13.66 -1.04 -3.33
N ILE A 142 12.36 -1.28 -3.31
CA ILE A 142 11.35 -0.49 -4.01
C ILE A 142 10.47 0.17 -2.96
N THR A 143 10.51 1.49 -2.85
CA THR A 143 9.59 2.25 -2.00
C THR A 143 8.70 3.10 -2.88
N VAL A 144 7.38 2.94 -2.73
CA VAL A 144 6.39 3.75 -3.44
C VAL A 144 5.64 4.59 -2.41
N THR A 145 5.38 5.85 -2.77
CA THR A 145 4.51 6.75 -2.02
C THR A 145 3.36 7.14 -2.93
N VAL A 146 2.12 7.00 -2.46
CA VAL A 146 0.93 7.45 -3.19
C VAL A 146 0.26 8.58 -2.43
N LEU A 147 -0.02 9.66 -3.16
CA LEU A 147 -0.84 10.78 -2.71
C LEU A 147 -2.23 10.66 -3.33
N GLY A 148 -3.24 10.90 -2.51
CA GLY A 148 -4.64 10.91 -2.92
C GLY A 148 -5.42 11.99 -2.20
N ARG A 149 -6.74 11.95 -2.40
CA ARG A 149 -7.68 12.81 -1.68
C ARG A 149 -8.98 12.09 -1.42
N SER A 150 -9.72 12.55 -0.44
CA SER A 150 -11.11 12.17 -0.20
C SER A 150 -12.06 12.63 -1.31
N ILE A 151 -13.21 11.96 -1.38
CA ILE A 151 -14.40 12.49 -2.04
C ILE A 151 -15.01 13.52 -1.07
N GLU A 152 -15.05 14.78 -1.50
CA GLU A 152 -15.46 15.90 -0.63
C GLU A 152 -14.63 15.93 0.67
N GLN A 153 -15.26 15.72 1.83
CA GLN A 153 -14.63 15.69 3.16
C GLN A 153 -14.82 14.33 3.86
N ALA A 154 -15.16 13.28 3.10
CA ALA A 154 -15.48 11.97 3.66
C ALA A 154 -14.33 10.98 3.45
N ILE A 155 -13.93 10.34 4.54
CA ILE A 155 -12.95 9.25 4.57
C ILE A 155 -13.46 8.12 5.46
N LEU A 156 -13.05 6.89 5.13
CA LEU A 156 -13.20 5.75 6.02
C LEU A 156 -12.06 5.76 7.04
N ARG A 157 -12.30 5.26 8.26
CA ARG A 157 -11.29 5.18 9.33
C ARG A 157 -11.49 3.93 10.18
N ARG A 158 -10.41 3.22 10.51
CA ARG A 158 -10.40 2.04 11.38
C ARG A 158 -11.13 2.26 12.72
N SER A 159 -11.00 3.48 13.26
CA SER A 159 -11.45 3.86 14.61
C SER A 159 -12.95 4.19 14.75
N THR A 160 -13.75 4.05 13.70
CA THR A 160 -15.14 4.57 13.69
C THR A 160 -16.24 3.50 13.71
N ALA A 161 -15.87 2.23 13.86
CA ALA A 161 -16.82 1.12 14.00
C ALA A 161 -17.59 1.20 15.33
N ASN A 162 -18.88 0.84 15.31
CA ASN A 162 -19.78 0.89 16.46
C ASN A 162 -20.44 -0.47 16.72
N PRO A 163 -20.83 -0.77 17.98
CA PRO A 163 -21.68 -1.93 18.27
C PRO A 163 -22.95 -1.92 17.41
N GLY A 164 -23.22 -3.02 16.73
CA GLY A 164 -24.34 -3.17 15.79
C GLY A 164 -23.96 -3.03 14.32
N ASP A 165 -22.77 -2.54 14.00
CA ASP A 165 -22.24 -2.56 12.64
C ASP A 165 -22.05 -4.01 12.14
N ARG A 166 -22.18 -4.20 10.83
CA ARG A 166 -21.92 -5.49 10.18
C ARG A 166 -20.48 -5.53 9.69
N ILE A 167 -19.84 -6.68 9.84
CA ILE A 167 -18.52 -6.96 9.27
C ILE A 167 -18.71 -7.63 7.91
N ALA A 168 -18.01 -7.11 6.90
CA ALA A 168 -18.02 -7.64 5.53
C ALA A 168 -16.62 -7.55 4.94
N VAL A 169 -16.37 -8.34 3.89
CA VAL A 169 -15.10 -8.34 3.14
C VAL A 169 -15.39 -8.29 1.65
N THR A 170 -14.46 -7.75 0.87
CA THR A 170 -14.51 -7.78 -0.60
C THR A 170 -13.67 -8.94 -1.13
N GLY A 171 -14.19 -9.67 -2.12
CA GLY A 171 -13.44 -10.74 -2.78
C GLY A 171 -13.25 -11.99 -1.91
N TYR A 172 -12.16 -12.72 -2.15
CA TYR A 172 -11.84 -13.98 -1.49
C TYR A 172 -10.61 -13.81 -0.59
N LEU A 173 -10.67 -14.41 0.61
CA LEU A 173 -9.56 -14.41 1.56
C LEU A 173 -8.65 -15.62 1.33
N GLY A 174 -7.37 -15.50 1.72
CA GLY A 174 -6.40 -16.59 1.70
C GLY A 174 -5.75 -16.88 0.34
N SER A 175 -6.26 -16.35 -0.76
CA SER A 175 -5.70 -16.61 -2.11
C SER A 175 -4.24 -16.12 -2.26
N SER A 176 -3.89 -14.96 -1.69
CA SER A 176 -2.51 -14.46 -1.72
C SER A 176 -1.57 -15.36 -0.89
N SER A 177 -2.01 -15.80 0.29
CA SER A 177 -1.24 -16.71 1.15
C SER A 177 -1.00 -18.06 0.45
N ALA A 178 -2.04 -18.64 -0.16
CA ALA A 178 -1.90 -19.86 -0.95
C ALA A 178 -0.98 -19.67 -2.18
N GLY A 179 -1.03 -18.50 -2.82
CA GLY A 179 -0.12 -18.13 -3.90
C GLY A 179 1.33 -18.05 -3.46
N LEU A 180 1.60 -17.47 -2.28
CA LEU A 180 2.94 -17.44 -1.71
C LEU A 180 3.48 -18.85 -1.41
N GLU A 181 2.67 -19.69 -0.76
CA GLU A 181 3.08 -21.07 -0.45
C GLU A 181 3.31 -21.91 -1.71
N MET A 182 2.52 -21.70 -2.76
CA MET A 182 2.78 -22.28 -4.08
C MET A 182 4.11 -21.79 -4.67
N LEU A 183 4.41 -20.49 -4.63
CA LEU A 183 5.67 -19.93 -5.16
C LEU A 183 6.90 -20.45 -4.42
N LYS A 184 6.77 -20.77 -3.13
CA LYS A 184 7.80 -21.44 -2.33
C LYS A 184 7.95 -22.95 -2.66
N GLY A 185 7.14 -23.48 -3.58
CA GLY A 185 7.13 -24.90 -3.95
C GLY A 185 6.37 -25.80 -2.96
N GLY A 186 5.56 -25.22 -2.08
CA GLY A 186 4.81 -25.96 -1.05
C GLY A 186 3.55 -26.66 -1.56
N LEU A 187 3.08 -26.35 -2.78
CA LEU A 187 1.82 -26.85 -3.33
C LEU A 187 1.99 -27.35 -4.77
N GLY A 188 1.58 -28.60 -5.02
CA GLY A 188 1.42 -29.14 -6.37
C GLY A 188 0.01 -28.87 -6.87
N LEU A 189 -0.14 -27.92 -7.78
CA LEU A 189 -1.43 -27.44 -8.29
C LEU A 189 -1.51 -27.64 -9.81
N ASP A 190 -2.73 -27.79 -10.33
CA ASP A 190 -2.96 -27.71 -11.77
C ASP A 190 -2.66 -26.30 -12.28
N THR A 191 -2.45 -26.17 -13.59
CA THR A 191 -2.02 -24.92 -14.22
C THR A 191 -3.00 -23.76 -14.02
N GLU A 192 -4.31 -24.03 -13.99
CA GLU A 192 -5.34 -23.00 -13.86
C GLU A 192 -5.37 -22.45 -12.43
N THR A 193 -5.39 -23.34 -11.44
CA THR A 193 -5.32 -22.96 -10.02
C THR A 193 -4.02 -22.22 -9.73
N ALA A 194 -2.90 -22.69 -10.27
CA ALA A 194 -1.60 -22.04 -10.07
C ALA A 194 -1.57 -20.61 -10.64
N ALA A 195 -2.10 -20.41 -11.85
CA ALA A 195 -2.17 -19.08 -12.46
C ALA A 195 -3.06 -18.12 -11.65
N MET A 196 -4.20 -18.60 -11.14
CA MET A 196 -5.10 -17.81 -10.30
C MET A 196 -4.43 -17.36 -9.01
N LEU A 197 -3.77 -18.27 -8.30
CA LEU A 197 -3.10 -17.96 -7.03
C LEU A 197 -1.85 -17.09 -7.23
N ARG A 198 -1.10 -17.30 -8.32
CA ARG A 198 0.01 -16.42 -8.71
C ARG A 198 -0.49 -15.00 -8.89
N ARG A 199 -1.56 -14.80 -9.65
CA ARG A 199 -2.16 -13.49 -9.87
C ARG A 199 -2.65 -12.86 -8.56
N ALA A 200 -3.29 -13.63 -7.69
CA ALA A 200 -3.76 -13.13 -6.40
C ALA A 200 -2.62 -12.61 -5.50
N HIS A 201 -1.43 -13.22 -5.58
CA HIS A 201 -0.28 -12.81 -4.77
C HIS A 201 0.59 -11.73 -5.42
N LEU A 202 0.81 -11.81 -6.74
CA LEU A 202 1.77 -10.98 -7.48
C LEU A 202 1.13 -9.83 -8.25
N GLN A 203 -0.16 -9.93 -8.56
CA GLN A 203 -0.90 -8.89 -9.26
C GLN A 203 -2.25 -8.60 -8.58
N PRO A 204 -2.25 -8.24 -7.29
CA PRO A 204 -3.49 -7.94 -6.57
C PRO A 204 -4.23 -6.78 -7.22
N THR A 205 -5.56 -6.81 -7.17
CA THR A 205 -6.42 -5.74 -7.72
C THR A 205 -6.85 -4.81 -6.60
N PRO A 206 -6.40 -3.53 -6.59
CA PRO A 206 -6.81 -2.55 -5.59
C PRO A 206 -8.31 -2.25 -5.67
N ARG A 207 -8.96 -2.16 -4.50
CA ARG A 207 -10.43 -2.01 -4.38
C ARG A 207 -10.89 -0.56 -4.32
N VAL A 208 -10.26 0.31 -5.12
CA VAL A 208 -10.47 1.78 -5.08
C VAL A 208 -11.93 2.14 -5.32
N LYS A 209 -12.58 1.53 -6.31
CA LYS A 209 -13.99 1.81 -6.62
C LYS A 209 -14.90 1.34 -5.48
N GLU A 210 -14.63 0.18 -4.91
CA GLU A 210 -15.38 -0.35 -3.77
C GLU A 210 -15.25 0.57 -2.57
N GLY A 211 -14.05 1.05 -2.24
CA GLY A 211 -13.83 2.03 -1.17
C GLY A 211 -14.64 3.32 -1.36
N GLN A 212 -14.68 3.84 -2.59
CA GLN A 212 -15.46 5.04 -2.92
C GLN A 212 -16.98 4.79 -2.79
N VAL A 213 -17.46 3.61 -3.19
CA VAL A 213 -18.85 3.21 -3.02
C VAL A 213 -19.21 3.09 -1.53
N LEU A 214 -18.32 2.56 -0.69
CA LEU A 214 -18.54 2.48 0.76
C LEU A 214 -18.74 3.89 1.36
N VAL A 215 -17.93 4.86 0.95
CA VAL A 215 -18.09 6.27 1.35
C VAL A 215 -19.45 6.83 0.89
N ASP A 216 -19.82 6.63 -0.38
CA ASP A 216 -21.13 7.07 -0.92
C ASP A 216 -22.32 6.46 -0.14
N LYS A 217 -22.18 5.22 0.33
CA LYS A 217 -23.20 4.54 1.15
C LYS A 217 -23.16 4.89 2.64
N GLY A 218 -22.30 5.82 3.05
CA GLY A 218 -22.21 6.30 4.42
C GLY A 218 -21.54 5.32 5.38
N VAL A 219 -20.78 4.35 4.86
CA VAL A 219 -19.89 3.52 5.68
C VAL A 219 -18.81 4.43 6.27
N LYS A 220 -18.42 4.16 7.51
CA LYS A 220 -17.45 4.99 8.25
C LYS A 220 -16.16 4.25 8.53
N ALA A 221 -16.24 2.95 8.77
CA ALA A 221 -15.10 2.11 9.13
C ALA A 221 -14.76 1.13 8.02
N ALA A 222 -13.48 1.11 7.67
CA ALA A 222 -12.88 0.12 6.78
C ALA A 222 -11.38 0.03 7.09
N ILE A 223 -10.78 -1.02 6.57
CA ILE A 223 -9.34 -1.31 6.54
C ILE A 223 -9.11 -2.24 5.35
N ASP A 224 -7.94 -2.22 4.74
CA ASP A 224 -7.57 -3.32 3.86
C ASP A 224 -7.12 -4.57 4.66
N ILE A 225 -6.89 -5.68 3.96
CA ILE A 225 -6.45 -6.94 4.61
C ILE A 225 -5.13 -7.33 3.98
N SER A 226 -4.05 -6.88 4.60
CA SER A 226 -2.66 -7.08 4.17
C SER A 226 -1.93 -8.13 5.02
N ASP A 227 -2.17 -8.12 6.35
CA ASP A 227 -1.49 -9.00 7.32
C ASP A 227 -2.23 -10.31 7.65
N GLY A 228 -3.49 -10.44 7.23
CA GLY A 228 -4.31 -11.66 7.42
C GLY A 228 -5.26 -11.63 8.60
#